data_AF-A0A5K3ELY9-F1
#
_entry.id   AF-A0A5K3ELY9-F1
#
_cell.length_a   1.000
_cell.length_b   1.000
_cell.length_c   1.000
_cell.angle_alpha   90.00
_cell.angle_beta   90.00
_cell.angle_gamma   90.00
#
_symmetry.space_group_name_H-M   'P 1'
#
loop_
_entity.id
_entity.type
_entity.pdbx_description
1 polymer ?
#
loop_
_entity_poly.entity_id
_entity_poly.type
_entity_poly.pdbx_seq_one_letter_code
_entity_poly.pdbx_strand_id
1 'polypeptide(L)'
;MVLDVFSYAEGHNLISKYGWKKSFDAHYHKSAGPLRINRPGTFLSMLPDLSRYIADVAIPAKLQGKSVSPLDLFNPLTVKPIYGVPVGGIGCGTIGRGYKGEFCRSSLIPGRFNYDVGVADQFILTVKKNGTCLYHQVLSPPPDPVKRTNCFQSWKWSTSPGVSTFIGLYPRSWTIYNIPELKLLLICKQVSPVIPNNYKDSCLPVGAFKWTAVNFDTDADVDISITMTWRGPRAPVQSPPQNVGTAGTVCCEIGHAQNYKAEEYTIPFDDAENQLCGCLLETLIDDMPCCFGIASKSSERFF
;
A
#
# COMPACT_ATOMS: atom_id res chain seq x y z
N MET A 1 8.08 27.41 22.89
CA MET A 1 6.66 27.00 22.91
C MET A 1 6.53 25.85 21.91
N VAL A 2 6.33 24.61 22.35
CA VAL A 2 6.17 23.48 21.42
C VAL A 2 4.80 23.67 20.77
N LEU A 3 4.76 24.01 19.48
CA LEU A 3 3.51 24.15 18.76
C LEU A 3 2.79 22.80 18.79
N ASP A 4 1.55 22.77 19.29
CA ASP A 4 0.72 21.57 19.16
C ASP A 4 0.20 21.47 17.73
N VAL A 5 1.04 20.88 16.87
CA VAL A 5 0.79 20.66 15.44
C VAL A 5 -0.51 19.87 15.22
N PHE A 6 -0.85 18.95 16.13
CA PHE A 6 -2.06 18.14 16.00
C PHE A 6 -3.31 18.98 16.23
N SER A 7 -3.35 19.77 17.31
CA SER A 7 -4.45 20.70 17.57
C SER A 7 -4.59 21.77 16.49
N TYR A 8 -3.48 22.27 15.95
CA TYR A 8 -3.51 23.17 14.78
C TYR A 8 -4.19 22.49 13.58
N ALA A 9 -3.77 21.27 13.23
CA ALA A 9 -4.32 20.54 12.09
C ALA A 9 -5.81 20.20 12.26
N GLU A 10 -6.24 19.84 13.47
CA GLU A 10 -7.65 19.59 13.79
C GLU A 10 -8.48 20.87 13.71
N GLY A 11 -7.99 21.97 14.30
CA GLY A 11 -8.67 23.28 14.29
C GLY A 11 -8.85 23.88 12.89
N HIS A 12 -7.95 23.56 11.96
CA HIS A 12 -8.01 24.00 10.56
C HIS A 12 -8.66 22.97 9.61
N ASN A 13 -9.29 21.90 10.16
CA ASN A 13 -9.95 20.84 9.38
C ASN A 13 -9.02 20.12 8.37
N LEU A 14 -7.72 20.08 8.63
CA LEU A 14 -6.75 19.35 7.81
C LEU A 14 -6.79 17.84 8.09
N ILE A 15 -7.13 17.48 9.32
CA ILE A 15 -7.29 16.10 9.80
C ILE A 15 -8.68 15.88 10.38
N SER A 16 -9.09 14.61 10.49
CA SER A 16 -10.35 14.24 11.11
C SER A 16 -10.22 14.19 12.64
N LYS A 17 -11.18 14.80 13.34
CA LYS A 17 -11.38 14.64 14.78
C LYS A 17 -11.70 13.18 15.17
N TYR A 18 -12.45 12.50 14.31
CA TYR A 18 -12.92 11.13 14.51
C TYR A 18 -12.05 10.12 13.76
N GLY A 19 -12.07 8.87 14.24
CA GLY A 19 -11.38 7.75 13.63
C GLY A 19 -10.44 7.04 14.58
N TRP A 20 -9.90 5.92 14.13
CA TRP A 20 -8.91 5.15 14.86
C TRP A 20 -7.56 5.85 14.79
N LYS A 21 -7.11 6.42 15.92
CA LYS A 21 -5.82 7.12 16.02
C LYS A 21 -4.72 6.16 16.48
N LYS A 22 -3.55 6.22 15.84
CA LYS A 22 -2.40 5.38 16.18
C LYS A 22 -1.09 6.14 16.00
N SER A 23 -0.31 6.25 17.07
CA SER A 23 1.06 6.78 16.99
C SER A 23 2.01 5.77 16.34
N PHE A 24 3.04 6.24 15.65
CA PHE A 24 4.05 5.37 15.03
C PHE A 24 4.91 4.65 16.10
N ASP A 25 5.03 5.18 17.32
CA ASP A 25 5.72 4.52 18.43
C ASP A 25 4.93 3.39 19.10
N ALA A 26 3.66 3.23 18.75
CA ALA A 26 2.81 2.29 19.46
C ALA A 26 3.29 0.83 19.26
N HIS A 27 3.78 0.22 20.34
CA HIS A 27 4.18 -1.18 20.40
C HIS A 27 2.98 -2.10 20.66
N TYR A 28 3.09 -3.34 20.20
CA TYR A 28 2.08 -4.37 20.42
C TYR A 28 2.50 -5.31 21.54
N HIS A 29 1.80 -5.25 22.66
CA HIS A 29 1.85 -6.30 23.68
C HIS A 29 1.02 -7.49 23.18
N LYS A 30 1.70 -8.52 22.67
CA LYS A 30 1.17 -9.78 22.11
C LYS A 30 0.69 -9.69 20.65
N SER A 31 1.36 -10.45 19.78
CA SER A 31 0.79 -10.89 18.51
C SER A 31 -0.36 -11.84 18.84
N ALA A 32 -1.60 -11.37 18.71
CA ALA A 32 -2.77 -12.24 18.71
C ALA A 32 -2.70 -13.08 17.43
N GLY A 33 -1.99 -14.20 17.52
CA GLY A 33 -1.93 -15.18 16.45
C GLY A 33 -3.11 -16.14 16.54
N PRO A 34 -3.49 -16.77 15.42
CA PRO A 34 -4.42 -17.89 15.45
C PRO A 34 -3.96 -18.94 16.47
N LEU A 35 -4.92 -19.55 17.17
CA LEU A 35 -4.67 -20.61 18.14
C LEU A 35 -3.89 -21.73 17.44
N ARG A 36 -2.63 -21.92 17.82
CA ARG A 36 -1.86 -23.08 17.38
C ARG A 36 -2.39 -24.30 18.10
N ILE A 37 -2.70 -25.36 17.37
CA ILE A 37 -3.15 -26.64 17.92
C ILE A 37 -1.94 -27.35 18.56
N ASN A 38 -1.50 -26.84 19.72
CA ASN A 38 -0.34 -27.36 20.44
C ASN A 38 -0.74 -28.28 21.61
N ARG A 39 -2.05 -28.48 21.84
CA ARG A 39 -2.57 -29.29 22.95
C ARG A 39 -3.19 -30.58 22.41
N PRO A 40 -2.74 -31.77 22.85
CA PRO A 40 -3.24 -33.06 22.37
C PRO A 40 -4.76 -33.23 22.52
N GLY A 41 -5.33 -32.76 23.62
CA GLY A 41 -6.78 -32.83 23.85
C GLY A 41 -7.61 -31.98 22.87
N THR A 42 -7.11 -30.80 22.48
CA THR A 42 -7.75 -29.93 21.48
C THR A 42 -7.64 -30.53 20.08
N PHE A 43 -6.53 -31.18 19.75
CA PHE A 43 -6.39 -31.90 18.48
C PHE A 43 -7.39 -33.06 18.40
N LEU A 44 -7.51 -33.86 19.47
CA LEU A 44 -8.44 -35.00 19.51
C LEU A 44 -9.90 -34.56 19.34
N SER A 45 -10.30 -33.44 19.95
CA SER A 45 -11.66 -32.91 19.79
C SER A 45 -11.94 -32.37 18.39
N MET A 46 -10.91 -32.04 17.60
CA MET A 46 -11.04 -31.53 16.24
C MET A 46 -11.01 -32.63 15.15
N LEU A 47 -10.69 -33.89 15.49
CA LEU A 47 -10.58 -34.97 14.50
C LEU A 47 -11.84 -35.19 13.63
N PRO A 48 -13.09 -35.14 14.17
CA PRO A 48 -14.27 -35.28 13.34
C PRO A 48 -14.40 -34.15 12.30
N ASP A 49 -14.10 -32.91 12.69
CA ASP A 49 -14.17 -31.76 11.80
C ASP A 49 -13.01 -31.75 10.79
N LEU A 50 -11.83 -32.18 11.21
CA LEU A 50 -10.66 -32.32 10.35
C LEU A 50 -10.88 -33.38 9.26
N SER A 51 -11.50 -34.52 9.61
CA SER A 51 -11.80 -35.57 8.63
C SER A 51 -12.80 -35.11 7.57
N ARG A 52 -13.86 -34.40 7.99
CA ARG A 52 -14.81 -33.73 7.07
C ARG A 52 -14.12 -32.70 6.19
N TYR A 53 -13.31 -31.81 6.78
CA TYR A 53 -12.56 -30.81 6.02
C TYR A 53 -11.65 -31.45 4.96
N ILE A 54 -10.95 -32.52 5.32
CA ILE A 54 -10.06 -33.22 4.37
C ILE A 54 -10.87 -33.85 3.23
N ALA A 55 -11.94 -34.59 3.55
CA ALA A 55 -12.75 -35.31 2.58
C ALA A 55 -13.57 -34.39 1.67
N ASP A 56 -14.21 -33.37 2.24
CA ASP A 56 -15.20 -32.54 1.55
C ASP A 56 -14.59 -31.28 0.91
N VAL A 57 -13.42 -30.84 1.39
CA VAL A 57 -12.80 -29.58 0.97
C VAL A 57 -11.39 -29.77 0.42
N ALA A 58 -10.46 -30.33 1.19
CA ALA A 58 -9.04 -30.35 0.81
C ALA A 58 -8.75 -31.28 -0.38
N ILE A 59 -9.31 -32.50 -0.38
CA ILE A 59 -9.13 -33.46 -1.47
C ILE A 59 -9.79 -32.93 -2.77
N PRO A 60 -11.07 -32.52 -2.77
CA PRO A 60 -11.70 -31.93 -3.96
C PRO A 60 -10.97 -30.70 -4.49
N ALA A 61 -10.49 -29.82 -3.61
CA ALA A 61 -9.74 -28.62 -4.03
C ALA A 61 -8.43 -28.97 -4.74
N LYS A 62 -7.68 -29.97 -4.24
CA LYS A 62 -6.47 -30.47 -4.90
C LYS A 62 -6.78 -31.12 -6.25
N LEU A 63 -7.82 -31.95 -6.32
CA LEU A 63 -8.25 -32.61 -7.56
C LEU A 63 -8.73 -31.61 -8.62
N GLN A 64 -9.38 -30.53 -8.19
CA GLN A 64 -9.83 -29.45 -9.07
C GLN A 64 -8.70 -28.49 -9.49
N GLY A 65 -7.45 -28.73 -9.07
CA GLY A 65 -6.33 -27.84 -9.39
C GLY A 65 -6.47 -26.43 -8.82
N LYS A 66 -7.25 -26.25 -7.74
CA LYS A 66 -7.41 -24.94 -7.11
C LYS A 66 -6.06 -24.51 -6.53
N SER A 67 -5.55 -23.41 -7.05
CA SER A 67 -4.25 -22.84 -6.65
C SER A 67 -4.24 -22.24 -5.23
N VAL A 68 -5.39 -22.14 -4.56
CA VAL A 68 -5.51 -21.64 -3.18
C VAL A 68 -6.09 -22.70 -2.25
N SER A 69 -5.33 -23.05 -1.21
CA SER A 69 -5.83 -23.87 -0.10
C SER A 69 -6.91 -23.08 0.67
N PRO A 70 -8.13 -23.62 0.87
CA PRO A 70 -9.22 -22.89 1.53
C PRO A 70 -8.92 -22.44 2.97
N LEU A 71 -8.13 -23.24 3.70
CA LEU A 71 -7.63 -22.93 5.05
C LEU A 71 -6.39 -23.80 5.37
N ASP A 72 -5.29 -23.19 5.79
CA ASP A 72 -4.15 -23.95 6.36
C ASP A 72 -4.33 -24.08 7.88
N LEU A 73 -4.82 -25.24 8.31
CA LEU A 73 -5.07 -25.57 9.72
C LEU A 73 -3.77 -25.78 10.52
N PHE A 74 -2.67 -26.14 9.86
CA PHE A 74 -1.41 -26.50 10.51
C PHE A 74 -0.45 -25.31 10.57
N ASN A 75 -0.47 -24.46 9.54
CA ASN A 75 0.30 -23.21 9.50
C ASN A 75 -0.66 -22.02 9.35
N PRO A 76 -1.44 -21.72 10.39
CA PRO A 76 -2.42 -20.67 10.30
C PRO A 76 -1.71 -19.33 10.10
N LEU A 77 -2.20 -18.56 9.13
CA LEU A 77 -1.58 -17.32 8.72
C LEU A 77 -1.46 -16.35 9.91
N THR A 78 -0.23 -15.93 10.21
CA THR A 78 0.01 -14.91 11.22
C THR A 78 0.09 -13.54 10.57
N VAL A 79 -0.90 -12.71 10.88
CA VAL A 79 -1.10 -11.39 10.28
C VAL A 79 -0.43 -10.34 11.18
N LYS A 80 0.43 -9.48 10.61
CA LYS A 80 1.16 -8.47 11.38
C LYS A 80 0.22 -7.33 11.81
N PRO A 81 0.33 -6.76 13.01
CA PRO A 81 -0.53 -5.65 13.43
C PRO A 81 -0.06 -4.31 12.83
N ILE A 82 0.16 -4.23 11.51
CA ILE A 82 0.69 -3.03 10.85
C ILE A 82 -0.33 -2.35 9.93
N TYR A 83 -1.44 -3.01 9.63
CA TYR A 83 -2.38 -2.58 8.60
C TYR A 83 -3.18 -1.33 8.99
N GLY A 84 -3.47 -0.52 7.98
CA GLY A 84 -4.38 0.62 8.06
C GLY A 84 -5.61 0.44 7.17
N VAL A 85 -6.12 1.55 6.66
CA VAL A 85 -7.30 1.61 5.79
C VAL A 85 -6.90 1.17 4.37
N PRO A 86 -7.65 0.26 3.70
CA PRO A 86 -7.31 -0.20 2.36
C PRO A 86 -7.57 0.85 1.28
N VAL A 87 -6.81 0.76 0.18
CA VAL A 87 -6.93 1.57 -1.02
C VAL A 87 -7.60 0.76 -2.13
N GLY A 88 -8.63 1.33 -2.76
CA GLY A 88 -9.35 0.73 -3.88
C GLY A 88 -10.86 0.77 -3.71
N GLY A 89 -11.59 0.71 -4.82
CA GLY A 89 -13.03 0.60 -4.87
C GLY A 89 -13.56 -0.80 -4.52
N ILE A 90 -14.88 -0.94 -4.62
CA ILE A 90 -15.62 -2.18 -4.39
C ILE A 90 -15.42 -3.10 -5.60
N GLY A 91 -15.00 -4.34 -5.35
CA GLY A 91 -14.91 -5.39 -6.39
C GLY A 91 -13.65 -5.35 -7.27
N CYS A 92 -12.83 -4.29 -7.20
CA CYS A 92 -11.62 -4.16 -8.01
C CYS A 92 -10.34 -4.73 -7.36
N GLY A 93 -10.46 -5.30 -6.16
CA GLY A 93 -9.31 -5.62 -5.32
C GLY A 93 -8.75 -4.39 -4.59
N THR A 94 -7.94 -4.62 -3.56
CA THR A 94 -7.40 -3.53 -2.74
C THR A 94 -5.91 -3.65 -2.49
N ILE A 95 -5.26 -2.51 -2.28
CA ILE A 95 -3.88 -2.41 -1.79
C ILE A 95 -3.93 -1.82 -0.39
N GLY A 96 -3.42 -2.55 0.60
CA GLY A 96 -3.32 -2.02 1.94
C GLY A 96 -2.17 -1.01 2.07
N ARG A 97 -2.37 -0.05 2.98
CA ARG A 97 -1.30 0.81 3.47
C ARG A 97 -1.27 0.71 4.99
N GLY A 98 -0.11 0.42 5.54
CA GLY A 98 0.12 0.33 6.96
C GLY A 98 -0.04 1.70 7.61
N TYR A 99 -0.36 1.71 8.90
CA TYR A 99 -0.52 2.97 9.64
C TYR A 99 0.78 3.78 9.67
N LYS A 100 1.93 3.13 9.49
CA LYS A 100 3.27 3.72 9.43
C LYS A 100 3.69 4.21 8.04
N GLY A 101 2.85 4.04 7.02
CA GLY A 101 3.08 4.54 5.67
C GLY A 101 3.47 3.48 4.65
N GLU A 102 3.87 2.28 5.08
CA GLU A 102 4.27 1.17 4.18
C GLU A 102 3.10 0.63 3.34
N PHE A 103 3.33 0.35 2.06
CA PHE A 103 2.36 -0.39 1.25
C PHE A 103 2.48 -1.89 1.54
N CYS A 104 1.37 -2.54 1.87
CA CYS A 104 1.35 -3.93 2.33
C CYS A 104 -0.03 -4.55 2.15
N ARG A 105 -0.16 -5.88 2.24
CA ARG A 105 -1.45 -6.57 2.17
C ARG A 105 -2.29 -6.16 0.95
N SER A 106 -1.90 -6.68 -0.21
CA SER A 106 -2.70 -6.54 -1.43
C SER A 106 -3.65 -7.72 -1.61
N SER A 107 -4.78 -7.46 -2.26
CA SER A 107 -5.85 -8.41 -2.59
C SER A 107 -6.39 -8.11 -3.98
N LEU A 108 -5.47 -8.04 -4.94
CA LEU A 108 -5.78 -7.70 -6.33
C LEU A 108 -6.43 -8.87 -7.07
N ILE A 109 -6.10 -10.11 -6.69
CA ILE A 109 -6.77 -11.31 -7.16
C ILE A 109 -7.84 -11.70 -6.12
N PRO A 110 -9.12 -11.78 -6.50
CA PRO A 110 -10.18 -12.18 -5.58
C PRO A 110 -9.86 -13.50 -4.87
N GLY A 111 -9.99 -13.50 -3.54
CA GLY A 111 -9.70 -14.66 -2.69
C GLY A 111 -8.21 -14.92 -2.42
N ARG A 112 -7.29 -14.13 -3.00
CA ARG A 112 -5.85 -14.18 -2.69
C ARG A 112 -5.42 -12.91 -1.96
N PHE A 113 -4.49 -13.09 -1.02
CA PHE A 113 -3.91 -12.00 -0.27
C PHE A 113 -2.39 -12.14 -0.26
N ASN A 114 -1.68 -11.11 -0.72
CA ASN A 114 -0.24 -11.00 -0.53
C ASN A 114 0.03 -10.07 0.65
N TYR A 115 0.56 -10.61 1.75
CA TYR A 115 0.83 -9.89 3.01
C TYR A 115 2.20 -9.22 3.08
N ASP A 116 3.00 -9.35 2.03
CA ASP A 116 4.33 -8.76 1.96
C ASP A 116 4.25 -7.24 1.93
N VAL A 117 5.32 -6.63 2.43
CA VAL A 117 5.51 -5.18 2.37
C VAL A 117 6.23 -4.88 1.07
N GLY A 118 5.65 -4.01 0.24
CA GLY A 118 6.28 -3.47 -0.95
C GLY A 118 7.43 -2.55 -0.54
N VAL A 119 8.65 -3.08 -0.50
CA VAL A 119 9.82 -2.30 -0.03
C VAL A 119 10.08 -1.09 -0.93
N ALA A 120 9.91 -1.27 -2.24
CA ALA A 120 10.07 -0.21 -3.24
C ALA A 120 8.87 0.75 -3.31
N ASP A 121 7.72 0.35 -2.78
CA ASP A 121 6.47 1.11 -2.85
C ASP A 121 6.45 2.09 -1.69
N GLN A 122 6.80 3.36 -1.94
CA GLN A 122 7.02 4.35 -0.89
C GLN A 122 6.66 5.76 -1.32
N PHE A 123 6.53 6.64 -0.32
CA PHE A 123 6.63 8.08 -0.53
C PHE A 123 7.94 8.60 0.06
N ILE A 124 8.61 9.48 -0.66
CA ILE A 124 9.87 10.11 -0.26
C ILE A 124 9.65 11.62 -0.21
N LEU A 125 10.01 12.24 0.91
CA LEU A 125 9.99 13.69 1.07
C LEU A 125 11.39 14.25 0.80
N THR A 126 11.45 15.23 -0.10
CA THR A 126 12.63 16.08 -0.29
C THR A 126 12.26 17.52 0.07
N VAL A 127 13.08 18.16 0.91
CA VAL A 127 12.93 19.58 1.26
C VAL A 127 14.24 20.29 0.92
N LYS A 128 14.14 21.36 0.12
CA LYS A 128 15.26 22.22 -0.23
C LYS A 128 15.03 23.65 0.27
N LYS A 129 16.13 24.35 0.55
CA LYS A 129 16.13 25.79 0.86
C LYS A 129 17.24 26.43 0.03
N ASN A 130 16.90 27.43 -0.78
CA ASN A 130 17.84 28.12 -1.68
C ASN A 130 18.68 27.13 -2.52
N GLY A 131 18.02 26.12 -3.10
CA GLY A 131 18.66 25.06 -3.90
C GLY A 131 19.41 23.98 -3.11
N THR A 132 19.64 24.16 -1.81
CA THR A 132 20.35 23.18 -0.96
C THR A 132 19.37 22.18 -0.34
N CYS A 133 19.65 20.88 -0.46
CA CYS A 133 18.82 19.83 0.14
C CYS A 133 19.03 19.76 1.66
N LEU A 134 17.96 20.05 2.42
CA LEU A 134 17.96 19.97 3.88
C LEU A 134 17.47 18.61 4.38
N TYR A 135 16.57 17.99 3.63
CA TYR A 135 15.93 16.74 4.02
C TYR A 135 15.62 15.89 2.81
N HIS A 136 15.94 14.60 2.88
CA HIS A 136 15.59 13.62 1.87
C HIS A 136 15.42 12.27 2.56
N GLN A 137 14.17 11.86 2.83
CA GLN A 137 13.88 10.62 3.56
C GLN A 137 12.59 9.95 3.10
N VAL A 138 12.56 8.62 3.22
CA VAL A 138 11.37 7.80 3.02
C VAL A 138 10.39 8.00 4.16
N LEU A 139 9.12 8.24 3.85
CA LEU A 139 8.03 8.52 4.79
C LEU A 139 7.42 7.26 5.41
N SER A 140 8.27 6.28 5.73
CA SER A 140 7.94 5.08 6.48
C SER A 140 9.18 4.60 7.25
N PRO A 141 9.01 3.85 8.34
CA PRO A 141 10.13 3.14 8.95
C PRO A 141 10.64 2.03 8.03
N PRO A 142 11.92 1.63 8.16
CA PRO A 142 12.47 0.55 7.37
C PRO A 142 11.73 -0.76 7.69
N PRO A 143 11.13 -1.45 6.70
CA PRO A 143 10.40 -2.68 6.92
C PRO A 143 11.36 -3.84 7.22
N ASP A 144 10.86 -4.92 7.83
CA ASP A 144 11.68 -6.08 8.22
C ASP A 144 12.55 -6.66 7.08
N PRO A 145 12.06 -6.77 5.82
CA PRO A 145 12.89 -7.24 4.72
C PRO A 145 14.14 -6.38 4.48
N VAL A 146 14.04 -5.05 4.51
CA VAL A 146 15.20 -4.15 4.37
C VAL A 146 16.25 -4.43 5.43
N LYS A 147 15.82 -4.68 6.67
CA LYS A 147 16.72 -5.01 7.79
C LYS A 147 17.42 -6.36 7.62
N ARG A 148 16.86 -7.27 6.82
CA ARG A 148 17.34 -8.65 6.64
C ARG A 148 18.10 -8.87 5.32
N THR A 149 17.70 -8.20 4.24
CA THR A 149 18.15 -8.52 2.87
C THR A 149 19.12 -7.49 2.30
N ASN A 150 19.47 -6.43 3.03
CA ASN A 150 20.37 -5.36 2.58
C ASN A 150 19.93 -4.65 1.27
N CYS A 151 18.66 -4.77 0.88
CA CYS A 151 18.11 -4.02 -0.24
C CYS A 151 17.76 -2.58 0.19
N PHE A 152 17.92 -1.60 -0.70
CA PHE A 152 17.60 -0.17 -0.45
C PHE A 152 18.36 0.46 0.74
N GLN A 153 19.61 0.01 0.99
CA GLN A 153 20.47 0.60 2.03
C GLN A 153 20.87 2.06 1.74
N SER A 154 20.90 2.47 0.47
CA SER A 154 21.18 3.85 0.08
C SER A 154 20.02 4.80 0.41
N TRP A 155 18.83 4.27 0.68
CA TRP A 155 17.67 5.07 1.03
C TRP A 155 17.73 5.46 2.51
N LYS A 156 17.50 6.74 2.79
CA LYS A 156 17.39 7.23 4.16
C LYS A 156 15.96 7.03 4.65
N TRP A 157 15.74 6.08 5.54
CA TRP A 157 14.41 5.77 6.07
C TRP A 157 14.07 6.68 7.26
N SER A 158 12.84 7.19 7.33
CA SER A 158 12.41 8.01 8.46
C SER A 158 12.21 7.15 9.70
N THR A 159 12.85 7.57 10.79
CA THR A 159 12.84 6.86 12.07
C THR A 159 12.19 7.66 13.18
N SER A 160 11.42 8.72 12.90
CA SER A 160 10.86 9.63 13.92
C SER A 160 9.42 9.25 14.30
N PRO A 161 9.21 8.23 15.15
CA PRO A 161 7.91 7.58 15.26
C PRO A 161 7.09 8.18 16.43
N GLY A 162 7.70 9.04 17.27
CA GLY A 162 7.03 9.69 18.40
C GLY A 162 6.31 10.99 18.07
N VAL A 163 6.50 11.51 16.87
CA VAL A 163 5.88 12.76 16.41
C VAL A 163 4.90 12.55 15.25
N SER A 164 4.81 11.33 14.73
CA SER A 164 3.95 10.98 13.60
C SER A 164 2.72 10.18 14.05
N THR A 165 1.57 10.48 13.46
CA THR A 165 0.28 9.88 13.84
C THR A 165 -0.51 9.44 12.62
N PHE A 166 -1.20 8.31 12.75
CA PHE A 166 -2.16 7.82 11.78
C PHE A 166 -3.59 8.00 12.28
N ILE A 167 -4.51 8.30 11.39
CA ILE A 167 -5.95 8.31 11.64
C ILE A 167 -6.65 7.50 10.56
N GLY A 168 -7.33 6.42 10.95
CA GLY A 168 -8.16 5.62 10.05
C GLY A 168 -9.64 5.91 10.24
N LEU A 169 -10.34 6.33 9.18
CA LEU A 169 -11.79 6.48 9.14
C LEU A 169 -12.29 6.13 7.74
N TYR A 170 -12.43 4.84 7.47
CA TYR A 170 -12.79 4.31 6.14
C TYR A 170 -13.98 5.07 5.53
N PRO A 171 -13.91 5.47 4.24
CA PRO A 171 -12.90 5.10 3.23
C PRO A 171 -11.68 6.03 3.15
N ARG A 172 -11.41 6.78 4.22
CA ARG A 172 -10.31 7.75 4.29
C ARG A 172 -9.31 7.36 5.37
N SER A 173 -8.08 7.80 5.19
CA SER A 173 -7.09 7.83 6.26
C SER A 173 -6.18 9.04 6.13
N TRP A 174 -5.55 9.40 7.25
CA TRP A 174 -4.58 10.47 7.34
C TRP A 174 -3.31 9.93 7.94
N THR A 175 -2.18 10.16 7.27
CA THR A 175 -0.86 9.95 7.84
C THR A 175 -0.21 11.32 8.05
N ILE A 176 0.11 11.62 9.30
CA ILE A 176 0.52 12.93 9.78
C ILE A 176 1.99 12.82 10.15
N TYR A 177 2.85 13.50 9.40
CA TYR A 177 4.29 13.56 9.60
C TYR A 177 4.64 14.94 10.14
N ASN A 178 4.97 15.00 11.43
CA ASN A 178 5.52 16.20 12.04
C ASN A 178 7.05 16.14 11.95
N ILE A 179 7.68 17.17 11.39
CA ILE A 179 9.13 17.26 11.19
C ILE A 179 9.61 18.54 11.90
N PRO A 180 9.78 18.50 13.24
CA PRO A 180 10.09 19.68 14.04
C PRO A 180 11.38 20.37 13.62
N GLU A 181 12.39 19.61 13.18
CA GLU A 181 13.69 20.12 12.74
C GLU A 181 13.58 21.05 11.51
N LEU A 182 12.50 20.94 10.74
CA LEU A 182 12.18 21.80 9.59
C LEU A 182 11.00 22.74 9.86
N LYS A 183 10.43 22.73 11.07
CA LYS A 183 9.15 23.39 11.39
C LYS A 183 8.06 23.06 10.34
N LEU A 184 8.05 21.82 9.86
CA LEU A 184 7.21 21.39 8.74
C LEU A 184 6.20 20.33 9.21
N LEU A 185 4.93 20.55 8.91
CA LEU A 185 3.89 19.53 9.00
C LEU A 185 3.52 19.05 7.60
N LEU A 186 3.55 17.73 7.41
CA LEU A 186 3.11 17.09 6.19
C LEU A 186 1.97 16.10 6.48
N ILE A 187 0.86 16.24 5.76
CA ILE A 187 -0.33 15.40 5.92
C ILE A 187 -0.60 14.69 4.59
N CYS A 188 -0.65 13.36 4.62
CA CYS A 188 -1.12 12.53 3.53
C CYS A 188 -2.56 12.10 3.82
N LYS A 189 -3.54 12.64 3.09
CA LYS A 189 -4.92 12.15 3.11
C LYS A 189 -5.13 11.15 1.99
N GLN A 190 -5.31 9.89 2.35
CA GLN A 190 -5.67 8.81 1.43
C GLN A 190 -7.19 8.69 1.32
N VAL A 191 -7.69 8.46 0.11
CA VAL A 191 -9.13 8.30 -0.16
C VAL A 191 -9.35 7.17 -1.16
N SER A 192 -10.27 6.27 -0.83
CA SER A 192 -10.83 5.29 -1.75
C SER A 192 -12.23 5.74 -2.22
N PRO A 193 -12.61 5.46 -3.48
CA PRO A 193 -13.92 5.80 -3.99
C PRO A 193 -14.94 4.81 -3.43
N VAL A 194 -15.50 5.10 -2.25
CA VAL A 194 -16.56 4.28 -1.65
C VAL A 194 -17.66 5.24 -1.25
N ILE A 195 -18.62 5.40 -2.14
CA ILE A 195 -19.60 6.47 -2.14
C ILE A 195 -20.99 5.83 -2.07
N PRO A 196 -21.73 6.01 -0.96
CA PRO A 196 -23.09 5.51 -0.84
C PRO A 196 -23.97 5.93 -2.03
N ASN A 197 -24.75 4.99 -2.54
CA ASN A 197 -25.66 5.17 -3.69
C ASN A 197 -24.98 5.53 -5.03
N ASN A 198 -23.65 5.46 -5.14
CA ASN A 198 -22.94 5.60 -6.41
C ASN A 198 -22.16 4.31 -6.72
N TYR A 199 -22.81 3.39 -7.43
CA TYR A 199 -22.23 2.09 -7.79
C TYR A 199 -21.24 2.15 -8.96
N LYS A 200 -21.21 3.25 -9.70
CA LYS A 200 -20.29 3.41 -10.83
C LYS A 200 -18.90 3.78 -10.32
N ASP A 201 -18.80 4.92 -9.65
CA ASP A 201 -17.51 5.43 -9.19
C ASP A 201 -16.98 4.60 -8.02
N SER A 202 -17.86 4.01 -7.22
CA SER A 202 -17.43 3.16 -6.13
C SER A 202 -16.72 1.88 -6.56
N CYS A 203 -16.81 1.50 -7.83
CA CYS A 203 -16.13 0.31 -8.37
C CYS A 203 -14.79 0.64 -9.06
N LEU A 204 -14.35 1.90 -9.05
CA LEU A 204 -13.12 2.29 -9.74
C LEU A 204 -11.87 1.74 -9.01
N PRO A 205 -10.90 1.16 -9.75
CA PRO A 205 -9.63 0.65 -9.20
C PRO A 205 -8.64 1.79 -8.90
N VAL A 206 -9.08 2.82 -8.16
CA VAL A 206 -8.29 4.03 -7.91
C VAL A 206 -8.18 4.34 -6.43
N GLY A 207 -7.06 4.97 -6.06
CA GLY A 207 -6.85 5.60 -4.78
C GLY A 207 -6.24 6.98 -4.97
N ALA A 208 -6.66 7.96 -4.17
CA ALA A 208 -6.11 9.30 -4.20
C ALA A 208 -5.29 9.58 -2.94
N PHE A 209 -4.11 10.17 -3.12
CA PHE A 209 -3.25 10.68 -2.04
C PHE A 209 -3.17 12.19 -2.14
N LYS A 210 -3.99 12.89 -1.34
CA LYS A 210 -3.96 14.35 -1.23
C LYS A 210 -2.92 14.74 -0.19
N TRP A 211 -1.89 15.45 -0.63
CA TRP A 211 -0.86 15.98 0.25
C TRP A 211 -1.19 17.41 0.68
N THR A 212 -0.83 17.74 1.92
CA THR A 212 -0.91 19.10 2.45
C THR A 212 0.35 19.34 3.27
N ALA A 213 1.10 20.38 2.91
CA ALA A 213 2.30 20.81 3.62
C ALA A 213 2.01 22.16 4.29
N VAL A 214 2.40 22.30 5.55
CA VAL A 214 2.29 23.53 6.34
C VAL A 214 3.68 23.88 6.84
N ASN A 215 4.25 24.96 6.30
CA ASN A 215 5.48 25.54 6.80
C ASN A 215 5.17 26.48 7.96
N PHE A 216 5.70 26.19 9.15
CA PHE A 216 5.58 27.07 10.32
C PHE A 216 6.79 28.00 10.48
N ASP A 217 7.80 27.90 9.61
CA ASP A 217 8.89 28.87 9.56
C ASP A 217 8.42 30.15 8.85
N THR A 218 8.31 31.25 9.59
CA THR A 218 7.91 32.56 9.04
C THR A 218 9.04 33.26 8.30
N ASP A 219 10.28 32.82 8.53
CA ASP A 219 11.48 33.54 8.10
C ASP A 219 12.13 32.91 6.86
N ALA A 220 11.61 31.78 6.38
CA ALA A 220 12.21 31.01 5.31
C ALA A 220 11.19 30.22 4.49
N ASP A 221 11.25 30.42 3.18
CA ASP A 221 10.60 29.55 2.22
C ASP A 221 11.43 28.28 1.98
N VAL A 222 10.72 27.20 1.66
CA VAL A 222 11.31 25.89 1.35
C VAL A 222 10.60 25.28 0.15
N ASP A 223 11.37 24.62 -0.71
CA ASP A 223 10.85 23.83 -1.82
C ASP A 223 10.57 22.42 -1.32
N ILE A 224 9.34 21.94 -1.52
CA ILE A 224 8.91 20.61 -1.09
C ILE A 224 8.63 19.76 -2.34
N SER A 225 9.26 18.59 -2.40
CA SER A 225 8.98 17.58 -3.40
C SER A 225 8.56 16.28 -2.73
N ILE A 226 7.49 15.67 -3.24
CA ILE A 226 6.99 14.38 -2.77
C ILE A 226 7.09 13.41 -3.93
N THR A 227 7.96 12.41 -3.79
CA THR A 227 8.15 11.38 -4.80
C THR A 227 7.38 10.14 -4.39
N MET A 228 6.57 9.59 -5.29
CA MET A 228 6.00 8.26 -5.14
C MET A 228 6.85 7.27 -5.93
N THR A 229 7.30 6.20 -5.29
CA THR A 229 7.98 5.08 -5.94
C THR A 229 7.05 3.88 -5.92
N TRP A 230 7.07 3.08 -6.99
CA TRP A 230 6.15 1.96 -7.14
C TRP A 230 6.72 0.85 -8.01
N ARG A 231 6.58 -0.36 -7.48
CA ARG A 231 6.76 -1.64 -8.14
C ARG A 231 5.46 -2.46 -8.09
N GLY A 232 4.66 -2.26 -7.04
CA GLY A 232 3.39 -2.94 -6.83
C GLY A 232 3.53 -4.39 -6.38
N PRO A 233 2.41 -5.05 -6.05
CA PRO A 233 2.39 -6.45 -5.63
C PRO A 233 2.91 -7.40 -6.71
N ARG A 234 3.72 -8.37 -6.30
CA ARG A 234 4.16 -9.49 -7.13
C ARG A 234 3.64 -10.80 -6.57
N ALA A 235 3.40 -11.76 -7.45
CA ALA A 235 3.31 -13.15 -7.04
C ALA A 235 4.71 -13.79 -7.17
N PRO A 236 5.05 -14.80 -6.35
CA PRO A 236 6.15 -15.69 -6.66
C PRO A 236 5.92 -16.29 -8.06
N VAL A 237 6.97 -16.39 -8.88
CA VAL A 237 6.89 -17.03 -10.20
C VAL A 237 6.36 -18.46 -10.01
N GLN A 238 5.14 -18.72 -10.50
CA GLN A 238 4.62 -20.07 -10.68
C GLN A 238 4.87 -20.47 -12.14
N SER A 239 5.09 -21.76 -12.38
CA SER A 239 5.15 -22.27 -13.75
C SER A 239 3.81 -21.98 -14.45
N PRO A 240 3.80 -21.44 -15.68
CA PRO A 240 2.55 -21.08 -16.34
C PRO A 240 1.66 -22.33 -16.48
N PRO A 241 0.35 -22.23 -16.22
CA PRO A 241 -0.58 -23.32 -16.47
C PRO A 241 -0.57 -23.63 -17.96
N GLN A 242 -0.63 -24.93 -18.31
CA GLN A 242 -0.47 -25.42 -19.69
C GLN A 242 -1.47 -24.82 -20.70
N ASN A 243 -2.57 -24.22 -20.24
CA ASN A 243 -3.62 -23.64 -21.07
C ASN A 243 -4.04 -22.26 -20.51
N VAL A 244 -3.47 -21.18 -21.03
CA VAL A 244 -3.95 -19.81 -20.81
C VAL A 244 -4.78 -19.36 -22.01
N GLY A 245 -5.99 -18.85 -21.76
CA GLY A 245 -6.84 -18.24 -22.77
C GLY A 245 -6.37 -16.84 -23.16
N THR A 246 -6.77 -16.38 -24.35
CA THR A 246 -6.36 -15.10 -24.97
C THR A 246 -7.10 -13.85 -24.47
N ALA A 247 -7.83 -13.92 -23.35
CA ALA A 247 -8.65 -12.81 -22.87
C ALA A 247 -7.83 -11.59 -22.41
N GLY A 248 -6.57 -11.78 -22.01
CA GLY A 248 -5.67 -10.70 -21.56
C GLY A 248 -5.09 -9.84 -22.68
N THR A 249 -5.20 -10.27 -23.94
CA THR A 249 -4.61 -9.57 -25.09
C THR A 249 -5.42 -8.35 -25.54
N VAL A 250 -6.68 -8.23 -25.12
CA VAL A 250 -7.63 -7.20 -25.58
C VAL A 250 -7.47 -5.87 -24.81
N CYS A 251 -6.84 -5.86 -23.64
CA CYS A 251 -6.60 -4.62 -22.89
C CYS A 251 -5.36 -3.83 -23.38
N CYS A 252 -4.58 -4.37 -24.32
CA CYS A 252 -3.32 -3.77 -24.79
C CYS A 252 -3.48 -2.85 -26.02
N GLU A 253 -4.68 -2.62 -26.55
CA GLU A 253 -4.86 -1.86 -27.81
C GLU A 253 -4.65 -0.33 -27.69
N ILE A 254 -4.25 0.20 -26.53
CA ILE A 254 -3.89 1.63 -26.37
C ILE A 254 -2.37 1.88 -26.51
N GLY A 255 -1.56 0.83 -26.61
CA GLY A 255 -0.13 0.94 -26.92
C GLY A 255 0.19 0.14 -28.18
N HIS A 256 0.87 0.75 -29.15
CA HIS A 256 1.32 0.07 -30.37
C HIS A 256 1.91 -1.31 -30.04
N ALA A 257 1.33 -2.36 -30.62
CA ALA A 257 1.79 -3.73 -30.49
C ALA A 257 3.23 -3.84 -31.01
N GLN A 258 4.20 -3.77 -30.12
CA GLN A 258 5.59 -4.07 -30.43
C GLN A 258 5.99 -5.38 -29.74
N ASN A 259 6.48 -6.32 -30.54
CA ASN A 259 6.95 -7.65 -30.12
C ASN A 259 8.12 -7.55 -29.14
N TYR A 260 7.91 -7.67 -27.82
CA TYR A 260 9.01 -7.61 -26.85
C TYR A 260 9.00 -8.67 -25.75
N LYS A 261 10.20 -9.09 -25.35
CA LYS A 261 10.55 -10.30 -24.58
C LYS A 261 10.74 -10.07 -23.06
N ALA A 262 10.37 -8.93 -22.49
CA ALA A 262 10.50 -8.65 -21.05
C ALA A 262 9.14 -8.71 -20.36
N GLU A 263 9.03 -9.18 -19.12
CA GLU A 263 7.74 -9.34 -18.41
C GLU A 263 7.23 -8.06 -17.71
N GLU A 264 8.01 -6.99 -17.69
CA GLU A 264 7.70 -5.73 -16.99
C GLU A 264 8.10 -4.51 -17.84
N TYR A 265 7.23 -3.48 -17.91
CA TYR A 265 7.47 -2.28 -18.72
C TYR A 265 6.94 -1.03 -18.03
N THR A 266 7.66 0.10 -18.13
CA THR A 266 7.21 1.40 -17.61
C THR A 266 7.13 2.42 -18.72
N ILE A 267 5.97 3.05 -18.87
CA ILE A 267 5.66 4.01 -19.93
C ILE A 267 5.30 5.35 -19.28
N PRO A 268 6.13 6.39 -19.41
CA PRO A 268 5.76 7.73 -18.96
C PRO A 268 4.67 8.32 -19.86
N PHE A 269 3.81 9.17 -19.32
CA PHE A 269 2.86 9.94 -20.10
C PHE A 269 2.78 11.39 -19.59
N ASP A 270 2.46 12.29 -20.50
CA ASP A 270 2.14 13.70 -20.24
C ASP A 270 0.88 14.05 -21.02
N ASP A 271 -0.18 14.37 -20.29
CA ASP A 271 -1.48 14.77 -20.78
C ASP A 271 -1.66 16.25 -20.47
N ALA A 272 -1.27 17.08 -21.45
CA ALA A 272 -1.35 18.53 -21.35
C ALA A 272 -2.81 19.04 -21.30
N GLU A 273 -3.76 18.31 -21.89
CA GLU A 273 -5.17 18.71 -21.93
C GLU A 273 -5.79 18.60 -20.54
N ASN A 274 -5.51 17.50 -19.83
CA ASN A 274 -6.02 17.27 -18.48
C ASN A 274 -5.07 17.76 -17.37
N GLN A 275 -3.92 18.34 -17.73
CA GLN A 275 -2.86 18.75 -16.81
C GLN A 275 -2.41 17.59 -15.90
N LEU A 276 -2.15 16.43 -16.48
CA LEU A 276 -1.72 15.23 -15.76
C LEU A 276 -0.41 14.72 -16.33
N CYS A 277 0.50 14.32 -15.46
CA CYS A 277 1.70 13.60 -15.88
C CYS A 277 1.91 12.41 -14.95
N GLY A 278 2.60 11.39 -15.45
CA GLY A 278 2.74 10.16 -14.71
C GLY A 278 3.45 9.06 -15.45
N CYS A 279 3.25 7.84 -14.97
CA CYS A 279 3.71 6.63 -15.61
C CYS A 279 2.70 5.50 -15.47
N LEU A 280 2.70 4.63 -16.47
CA LEU A 280 2.02 3.34 -16.47
C LEU A 280 3.08 2.25 -16.28
N LEU A 281 2.80 1.28 -15.43
CA LEU A 281 3.62 0.11 -15.19
C LEU A 281 2.81 -1.12 -15.57
N GLU A 282 3.22 -1.75 -16.66
CA GLU A 282 2.67 -3.00 -17.13
C GLU A 282 3.44 -4.18 -16.52
N THR A 283 2.70 -5.16 -16.05
CA THR A 283 3.22 -6.23 -15.20
C THR A 283 2.31 -7.45 -15.18
N LEU A 284 2.83 -8.58 -14.70
CA LEU A 284 2.05 -9.78 -14.39
C LEU A 284 1.92 -9.96 -12.87
N ILE A 285 0.72 -10.36 -12.42
CA ILE A 285 0.49 -10.92 -11.08
C ILE A 285 0.01 -12.36 -11.30
N ASP A 286 0.85 -13.33 -10.93
CA ASP A 286 0.71 -14.70 -11.44
C ASP A 286 0.69 -14.66 -12.99
N ASP A 287 -0.34 -15.22 -13.62
CA ASP A 287 -0.54 -15.17 -15.08
C ASP A 287 -1.45 -14.01 -15.53
N MET A 288 -1.88 -13.13 -14.60
CA MET A 288 -2.83 -12.07 -14.90
C MET A 288 -2.09 -10.79 -15.34
N PRO A 289 -2.27 -10.32 -16.59
CA PRO A 289 -1.74 -9.04 -17.02
C PRO A 289 -2.41 -7.91 -16.25
N CYS A 290 -1.60 -7.00 -15.72
CA CYS A 290 -1.99 -5.90 -14.88
C CYS A 290 -1.28 -4.63 -15.34
N CYS A 291 -1.98 -3.49 -15.25
CA CYS A 291 -1.39 -2.18 -15.45
C CYS A 291 -1.64 -1.33 -14.21
N PHE A 292 -0.58 -0.76 -13.65
CA PHE A 292 -0.66 0.24 -12.59
C PHE A 292 -0.41 1.62 -13.17
N GLY A 293 -1.27 2.58 -12.87
CA GLY A 293 -1.06 3.99 -13.22
C GLY A 293 -0.73 4.83 -12.00
N ILE A 294 0.29 5.67 -12.11
CA ILE A 294 0.57 6.74 -11.15
C ILE A 294 0.51 8.04 -11.91
N ALA A 295 -0.29 8.97 -11.39
CA ALA A 295 -0.47 10.28 -11.98
C ALA A 295 -0.42 11.35 -10.89
N SER A 296 0.13 12.50 -11.24
CA SER A 296 0.00 13.73 -10.47
C SER A 296 -0.53 14.83 -11.38
N LYS A 297 -1.14 15.85 -10.76
CA LYS A 297 -1.41 17.10 -11.48
C LYS A 297 -0.09 17.69 -11.95
N SER A 298 0.00 18.01 -13.23
CA SER A 298 1.11 18.74 -13.83
C SER A 298 1.08 20.17 -13.27
N SER A 299 2.00 20.47 -12.36
CA SER A 299 2.25 21.82 -11.85
C SER A 299 3.72 22.13 -12.09
N GLU A 300 3.97 23.16 -12.90
CA GLU A 300 5.26 23.73 -13.32
C GLU A 300 6.41 22.75 -13.62
N ARG A 301 6.83 22.76 -14.89
CA ARG A 301 7.95 21.97 -15.40
C ARG A 301 9.26 22.46 -14.77
N PHE A 302 9.75 21.77 -13.74
CA PHE A 302 11.15 21.90 -13.34
C PHE A 302 11.99 21.03 -14.29
N PHE A 303 12.43 21.63 -15.40
CA PHE A 303 13.53 21.12 -16.22
C PHE A 303 14.87 21.39 -15.55
#